data_AF-A0A917ZP86-F1
#
_entry.id   AF-A0A917ZP86-F1
#
_cell.length_a   1.000
_cell.length_b   1.000
_cell.length_c   1.000
_cell.angle_alpha   90.00
_cell.angle_beta   90.00
_cell.angle_gamma   90.00
#
_symmetry.space_group_name_H-M   'P 1'
#
loop_
_entity.id
_entity.type
_entity.pdbx_description
1 polymer ?
#
loop_
_entity_poly.entity_id
_entity_poly.type
_entity_poly.pdbx_seq_one_letter_code
_entity_poly.pdbx_strand_id
1 'polypeptide(L)'
;MSAAAVTVLAAAVLTGCSDGSDGSDKNSSRRSGGPAPDGLPGTDSASITFTPVDALSADQLKRTADRMRRRTELMHLSGAGVSVEDGHITVTARGDEADRLSGLGREGALDFRPVTAVVPASGSGASSPPAEVRRQLDALTCPAAPAKAPPEPSGPLLACAQDGQEKFALGPVAVRGSEVRDASASISPDSGGWQINVTFSAKGAKRFGDLTQKLAAEQPTGGNRLAIVLDGVVMSAPSVMSRIPGGKVQISGGFTRDKAEELAAAIGSGSLPTRLEGSEVTRPKG
;
A
#
# COMPACT_ATOMS: atom_id res chain seq x y z
N MET A 1 2.99 26.09 -6.92
CA MET A 1 3.04 24.64 -7.20
C MET A 1 1.69 24.09 -6.80
N SER A 2 0.88 23.66 -7.77
CA SER A 2 -0.54 23.36 -7.56
C SER A 2 -0.69 22.08 -6.76
N ALA A 3 -1.40 22.13 -5.63
CA ALA A 3 -1.80 20.96 -4.87
C ALA A 3 -2.67 20.07 -5.77
N ALA A 4 -2.23 18.84 -6.04
CA ALA A 4 -3.05 17.86 -6.72
C ALA A 4 -4.26 17.56 -5.83
N ALA A 5 -5.45 17.95 -6.26
CA ALA A 5 -6.69 17.62 -5.58
C ALA A 5 -6.87 16.09 -5.59
N VAL A 6 -6.73 15.47 -4.42
CA VAL A 6 -6.96 14.02 -4.24
C VAL A 6 -8.46 13.80 -4.18
N THR A 7 -9.04 13.34 -5.28
CA THR A 7 -10.46 13.00 -5.38
C THR A 7 -10.64 11.51 -5.13
N VAL A 8 -11.46 11.13 -4.14
CA VAL A 8 -11.98 9.76 -4.04
C VAL A 8 -13.11 9.63 -5.06
N LEU A 9 -12.79 9.25 -6.30
CA LEU A 9 -13.81 8.96 -7.30
C LEU A 9 -14.37 7.54 -7.11
N ALA A 10 -15.69 7.45 -6.96
CA ALA A 10 -16.42 6.20 -7.13
C ALA A 10 -16.51 5.88 -8.63
N ALA A 11 -15.77 4.88 -9.10
CA ALA A 11 -15.88 4.42 -10.48
C ALA A 11 -17.19 3.66 -10.70
N ALA A 12 -18.13 4.28 -11.41
CA ALA A 12 -19.26 3.60 -12.04
C ALA A 12 -18.75 2.92 -13.33
N VAL A 13 -18.86 1.59 -13.41
CA VAL A 13 -18.44 0.81 -14.58
C VAL A 13 -19.54 0.90 -15.64
N LEU A 14 -19.25 1.51 -16.79
CA LEU A 14 -20.05 1.36 -18.01
C LEU A 14 -19.42 0.27 -18.88
N THR A 15 -20.16 -0.81 -19.07
CA THR A 15 -19.82 -1.94 -19.92
C THR A 15 -19.95 -1.52 -21.38
N GLY A 16 -18.85 -1.52 -22.13
CA GLY A 16 -18.85 -1.34 -23.59
C GLY A 16 -18.33 -2.60 -24.27
N CYS A 17 -19.20 -3.28 -25.03
CA CYS A 17 -18.84 -4.40 -25.90
C CYS A 17 -18.01 -3.90 -27.08
N SER A 18 -16.94 -4.61 -27.42
CA SER A 18 -16.25 -4.47 -28.71
C SER A 18 -16.18 -5.84 -29.37
N ASP A 19 -16.91 -5.96 -30.48
CA ASP A 19 -16.92 -7.08 -31.41
C ASP A 19 -15.97 -6.76 -32.57
N GLY A 20 -15.25 -7.75 -33.10
CA GLY A 20 -14.21 -7.53 -34.12
C GLY A 20 -13.58 -8.83 -34.62
N SER A 21 -13.79 -9.11 -35.91
CA SER A 21 -13.60 -10.34 -36.68
C SER A 21 -12.15 -10.74 -37.05
N ASP A 22 -12.10 -11.93 -37.68
CA ASP A 22 -11.17 -12.41 -38.73
C ASP A 22 -10.05 -13.34 -38.21
N GLY A 23 -9.68 -14.46 -38.84
CA GLY A 23 -9.85 -14.99 -40.20
C GLY A 23 -8.69 -15.98 -40.42
N SER A 24 -8.99 -17.12 -41.03
CA SER A 24 -8.16 -18.31 -41.35
C SER A 24 -6.64 -18.17 -41.56
N ASP A 25 -5.86 -19.20 -41.18
CA ASP A 25 -5.17 -20.06 -42.17
C ASP A 25 -4.39 -21.25 -41.58
N LYS A 26 -4.41 -22.36 -42.33
CA LYS A 26 -3.68 -23.62 -42.12
C LYS A 26 -2.27 -23.52 -42.70
N ASN A 27 -1.25 -24.04 -42.03
CA ASN A 27 -0.15 -24.73 -42.75
C ASN A 27 0.64 -25.70 -41.84
N SER A 28 1.27 -26.65 -42.50
CA SER A 28 1.68 -27.97 -42.05
C SER A 28 3.18 -28.05 -41.70
N SER A 29 3.50 -28.99 -40.82
CA SER A 29 4.78 -29.71 -40.62
C SER A 29 6.01 -29.39 -41.51
N ARG A 30 7.19 -29.20 -40.90
CA ARG A 30 8.35 -30.15 -40.91
C ARG A 30 9.63 -29.58 -40.25
N ARG A 31 10.33 -30.51 -39.59
CA ARG A 31 11.71 -30.55 -39.03
C ARG A 31 12.76 -29.55 -39.58
N SER A 32 13.64 -29.08 -38.70
CA SER A 32 15.10 -29.32 -38.75
C SER A 32 15.78 -28.77 -37.49
N GLY A 33 16.80 -29.49 -37.00
CA GLY A 33 17.54 -29.15 -35.78
C GLY A 33 18.40 -27.91 -35.96
N GLY A 34 18.27 -26.99 -35.00
CA GLY A 34 19.20 -25.88 -34.77
C GLY A 34 20.10 -26.18 -33.55
N PRO A 35 21.28 -25.55 -33.47
CA PRO A 35 22.27 -25.83 -32.43
C PRO A 35 21.72 -25.53 -31.03
N ALA A 36 22.25 -26.24 -30.03
CA ALA A 36 21.98 -25.98 -28.63
C ALA A 36 22.15 -24.47 -28.34
N PRO A 37 21.24 -23.82 -27.59
CA PRO A 37 21.44 -22.43 -27.23
C PRO A 37 22.72 -22.34 -26.39
N ASP A 38 23.69 -21.62 -26.93
CA ASP A 38 24.85 -21.10 -26.21
C ASP A 38 24.40 -20.53 -24.87
N GLY A 39 25.18 -20.82 -23.82
CA GLY A 39 24.88 -20.42 -22.45
C GLY A 39 24.49 -18.95 -22.35
N LEU A 40 23.31 -18.69 -21.78
CA LEU A 40 22.83 -17.36 -21.46
C LEU A 40 23.84 -16.66 -20.53
N PRO A 41 24.37 -15.48 -20.88
CA PRO A 41 25.13 -14.67 -19.95
C PRO A 41 24.18 -14.06 -18.89
N GLY A 42 24.43 -14.36 -17.60
CA GLY A 42 23.91 -13.60 -16.45
C GLY A 42 22.75 -14.23 -15.66
N THR A 43 22.98 -15.39 -15.02
CA THR A 43 22.14 -15.93 -13.93
C THR A 43 22.46 -15.28 -12.58
N ASP A 44 22.60 -13.96 -12.53
CA ASP A 44 22.95 -13.29 -11.28
C ASP A 44 21.68 -13.12 -10.45
N SER A 45 21.58 -13.85 -9.33
CA SER A 45 20.48 -13.72 -8.38
C SER A 45 20.80 -12.66 -7.34
N ALA A 46 19.86 -11.75 -7.07
CA ALA A 46 19.98 -10.86 -5.92
C ALA A 46 19.32 -11.49 -4.69
N SER A 47 19.85 -11.21 -3.52
CA SER A 47 19.26 -11.64 -2.25
C SER A 47 19.24 -10.53 -1.21
N ILE A 48 18.26 -10.60 -0.33
CA ILE A 48 18.15 -9.75 0.86
C ILE A 48 17.72 -10.62 2.04
N THR A 49 18.30 -10.40 3.20
CA THR A 49 17.91 -11.07 4.44
C THR A 49 17.18 -10.08 5.33
N PHE A 50 16.00 -10.48 5.79
CA PHE A 50 15.12 -9.69 6.62
C PHE A 50 15.13 -10.18 8.07
N THR A 51 15.27 -9.25 9.00
CA THR A 51 15.19 -9.49 10.44
C THR A 51 13.92 -8.84 11.00
N PRO A 52 13.04 -9.58 11.70
CA PRO A 52 11.90 -8.99 12.38
C PRO A 52 12.34 -8.00 13.46
N VAL A 53 11.71 -6.82 13.50
CA VAL A 53 11.96 -5.82 14.55
C VAL A 53 11.50 -6.32 15.93
N ASP A 54 10.34 -6.98 15.98
CA ASP A 54 9.84 -7.67 17.16
C ASP A 54 10.09 -9.18 17.04
N ALA A 55 10.43 -9.84 18.15
CA ALA A 55 10.63 -11.28 18.18
C ALA A 55 9.35 -12.04 17.75
N LEU A 56 9.52 -13.01 16.84
CA LEU A 56 8.44 -13.84 16.29
C LEU A 56 8.65 -15.31 16.66
N SER A 57 7.56 -16.00 16.99
CA SER A 57 7.57 -17.47 17.09
C SER A 57 7.79 -18.12 15.71
N ALA A 58 8.19 -19.39 15.69
CA ALA A 58 8.38 -20.14 14.44
C ALA A 58 7.13 -20.11 13.53
N ASP A 59 5.94 -20.23 14.11
CA ASP A 59 4.67 -20.14 13.38
C ASP A 59 4.41 -18.72 12.84
N GLN A 60 4.77 -17.69 13.61
CA GLN A 60 4.67 -16.30 13.15
C GLN A 60 5.65 -16.02 12.01
N LEU A 61 6.88 -16.54 12.08
CA LEU A 61 7.86 -16.44 11.01
C LEU A 61 7.37 -17.13 9.73
N LYS A 62 6.83 -18.34 9.84
CA LYS A 62 6.26 -19.07 8.69
C LYS A 62 5.14 -18.27 8.03
N ARG A 63 4.18 -17.77 8.82
CA ARG A 63 3.09 -16.92 8.31
C ARG A 63 3.60 -15.62 7.69
N THR A 64 4.67 -15.05 8.23
CA THR A 64 5.31 -13.84 7.69
C THR A 64 5.96 -14.15 6.35
N ALA A 65 6.69 -15.25 6.24
CA ALA A 65 7.28 -15.72 4.99
C ALA A 65 6.22 -16.03 3.92
N ASP A 66 5.08 -16.61 4.29
CA ASP A 66 3.96 -16.85 3.36
C ASP A 66 3.40 -15.53 2.80
N ARG A 67 3.29 -14.48 3.63
CA ARG A 67 2.89 -13.14 3.16
C ARG A 67 3.96 -12.52 2.26
N MET A 68 5.24 -12.70 2.57
CA MET A 68 6.35 -12.24 1.73
C MET A 68 6.31 -12.92 0.36
N ARG A 69 6.08 -14.25 0.30
CA ARG A 69 5.90 -14.99 -0.97
C ARG A 69 4.76 -14.41 -1.80
N ARG A 70 3.61 -14.18 -1.18
CA ARG A 70 2.47 -13.57 -1.88
C ARG A 70 2.78 -12.15 -2.36
N ARG A 71 3.57 -11.38 -1.62
CA ARG A 71 4.02 -10.05 -2.03
C ARG A 71 4.94 -10.13 -3.25
N THR A 72 5.88 -11.06 -3.28
CA THR A 72 6.76 -11.26 -4.45
C THR A 72 5.97 -11.67 -5.70
N GLU A 73 4.94 -12.50 -5.53
CA GLU A 73 4.02 -12.89 -6.62
C GLU A 73 3.22 -11.70 -7.17
N LEU A 74 2.65 -10.88 -6.28
CA LEU A 74 1.89 -9.68 -6.66
C LEU A 74 2.75 -8.60 -7.33
N MET A 75 4.04 -8.57 -7.04
CA MET A 75 5.02 -7.70 -7.70
C MET A 75 5.58 -8.31 -8.99
N HIS A 76 5.22 -9.57 -9.30
CA HIS A 76 5.75 -10.32 -10.44
C HIS A 76 7.28 -10.40 -10.46
N LEU A 77 7.90 -10.55 -9.28
CA LEU A 77 9.35 -10.68 -9.17
C LEU A 77 9.80 -12.00 -9.77
N SER A 78 10.56 -11.92 -10.86
CA SER A 78 11.00 -13.10 -11.60
C SER A 78 12.09 -13.85 -10.82
N GLY A 79 11.96 -15.18 -10.75
CA GLY A 79 12.89 -16.04 -9.99
C GLY A 79 12.79 -15.85 -8.48
N ALA A 80 11.69 -15.28 -7.97
CA ALA A 80 11.57 -14.98 -6.56
C ALA A 80 11.40 -16.24 -5.70
N GLY A 81 12.20 -16.33 -4.64
CA GLY A 81 12.13 -17.39 -3.64
C GLY A 81 12.23 -16.82 -2.23
N VAL A 82 11.47 -17.38 -1.29
CA VAL A 82 11.48 -16.97 0.12
C VAL A 82 11.79 -18.18 1.01
N SER A 83 12.87 -18.09 1.78
CA SER A 83 13.28 -19.09 2.78
C SER A 83 13.27 -18.49 4.19
N VAL A 84 13.19 -19.36 5.19
CA VAL A 84 13.26 -18.98 6.62
C VAL A 84 14.38 -19.80 7.24
N GLU A 85 15.39 -19.11 7.78
CA GLU A 85 16.58 -19.70 8.38
C GLU A 85 16.98 -18.88 9.60
N ASP A 86 17.24 -19.54 10.73
CA ASP A 86 17.73 -18.93 11.98
C ASP A 86 16.95 -17.71 12.47
N GLY A 87 15.63 -17.67 12.25
CA GLY A 87 14.77 -16.54 12.64
C GLY A 87 14.77 -15.38 11.65
N HIS A 88 15.50 -15.50 10.55
CA HIS A 88 15.56 -14.54 9.46
C HIS A 88 14.75 -15.04 8.25
N ILE A 89 14.31 -14.10 7.41
CA ILE A 89 13.60 -14.39 6.17
C ILE A 89 14.49 -13.94 5.01
N THR A 90 14.97 -14.86 4.19
CA THR A 90 15.77 -14.50 3.01
C THR A 90 14.88 -14.51 1.78
N VAL A 91 14.92 -13.41 1.03
CA VAL A 91 14.27 -13.31 -0.28
C VAL A 91 15.34 -13.27 -1.35
N THR A 92 15.18 -14.11 -2.36
CA THR A 92 15.99 -14.14 -3.57
C THR A 92 15.13 -13.72 -4.75
N ALA A 93 15.71 -13.09 -5.76
CA ALA A 93 15.10 -12.83 -7.06
C ALA A 93 16.19 -12.71 -8.13
N ARG A 94 15.82 -12.47 -9.38
CA ARG A 94 16.81 -12.09 -10.40
C ARG A 94 17.50 -10.75 -10.07
N GLY A 95 18.73 -10.58 -10.54
CA GLY A 95 19.57 -9.42 -10.26
C GLY A 95 19.01 -8.09 -10.77
N ASP A 96 18.25 -8.10 -11.86
CA ASP A 96 17.53 -6.93 -12.38
C ASP A 96 16.38 -6.46 -11.47
N GLU A 97 15.92 -7.31 -10.56
CA GLU A 97 14.87 -7.00 -9.57
C GLU A 97 15.43 -6.55 -8.21
N ALA A 98 16.75 -6.44 -8.07
CA ALA A 98 17.44 -6.19 -6.80
C ALA A 98 16.90 -4.97 -6.04
N ASP A 99 16.61 -3.87 -6.74
CA ASP A 99 16.16 -2.61 -6.13
C ASP A 99 14.73 -2.71 -5.59
N ARG A 100 13.93 -3.66 -6.08
CA ARG A 100 12.55 -3.90 -5.64
C ARG A 100 12.47 -4.78 -4.40
N LEU A 101 13.56 -5.47 -4.04
CA LEU A 101 13.62 -6.36 -2.88
C LEU A 101 13.52 -5.61 -1.55
N SER A 102 14.16 -4.45 -1.41
CA SER A 102 14.18 -3.69 -0.15
C SER A 102 12.78 -3.28 0.35
N GLY A 103 11.84 -3.06 -0.57
CA GLY A 103 10.45 -2.70 -0.24
C GLY A 103 9.64 -3.83 0.40
N LEU A 104 10.10 -5.08 0.30
CA LEU A 104 9.36 -6.24 0.80
C LEU A 104 9.22 -6.27 2.33
N GLY A 105 10.12 -5.64 3.08
CA GLY A 105 10.11 -5.66 4.55
C GLY A 105 9.03 -4.79 5.22
N ARG A 106 8.27 -4.01 4.45
CA ARG A 106 7.22 -3.13 4.98
C ARG A 106 6.12 -3.92 5.67
N GLU A 107 5.57 -3.38 6.75
CA GLU A 107 4.43 -4.00 7.42
C GLU A 107 3.23 -4.05 6.47
N GLY A 108 2.87 -2.97 5.80
CA GLY A 108 1.68 -2.90 4.93
C GLY A 108 0.39 -2.75 5.73
N ALA A 109 0.47 -2.12 6.90
CA ALA A 109 -0.67 -1.84 7.77
C ALA A 109 -1.48 -0.65 7.22
N LEU A 110 -2.55 -0.97 6.49
CA LEU A 110 -3.50 0.01 5.96
C LEU A 110 -4.66 0.22 6.94
N ASP A 111 -4.94 1.47 7.31
CA ASP A 111 -6.07 1.85 8.15
C ASP A 111 -6.85 3.01 7.52
N PHE A 112 -8.17 2.98 7.67
CA PHE A 112 -9.05 4.09 7.35
C PHE A 112 -9.62 4.65 8.65
N ARG A 113 -9.32 5.93 8.92
CA ARG A 113 -9.64 6.59 10.19
C ARG A 113 -10.33 7.93 9.93
N PRO A 114 -11.40 8.28 10.65
CA PRO A 114 -11.97 9.62 10.58
C PRO A 114 -10.96 10.64 11.12
N VAL A 115 -10.87 11.79 10.47
CA VAL A 115 -10.02 12.88 10.94
C VAL A 115 -10.77 13.68 12.00
N THR A 116 -10.19 13.80 13.20
CA THR A 116 -10.78 14.58 14.29
C THR A 116 -10.18 15.98 14.39
N ALA A 117 -8.92 16.15 13.98
CA ALA A 117 -8.30 17.46 13.84
C ALA A 117 -7.15 17.44 12.83
N VAL A 118 -6.85 18.61 12.27
CA VAL A 118 -5.69 18.82 11.39
C VAL A 118 -5.02 20.11 11.80
N VAL A 119 -3.70 20.07 11.89
CA VAL A 119 -2.88 21.26 12.13
C VAL A 119 -1.79 21.32 11.06
N PRO A 120 -1.54 22.49 10.46
CA PRO A 120 -0.37 22.67 9.61
C PRO A 120 0.90 22.40 10.41
N ALA A 121 1.93 21.84 9.77
CA ALA A 121 3.21 21.57 10.41
C ALA A 121 3.87 22.86 10.93
N SER A 122 3.58 24.00 10.29
CA SER A 122 4.00 25.34 10.72
C SER A 122 3.21 25.91 11.92
N GLY A 123 2.34 25.12 12.56
CA GLY A 123 1.63 25.46 13.81
C GLY A 123 0.39 26.38 13.66
N SER A 124 0.24 27.08 12.54
CA SER A 124 -0.83 28.07 12.35
C SER A 124 -1.95 27.53 11.46
N GLY A 125 -3.08 27.10 12.02
CA GLY A 125 -4.24 26.58 11.28
C GLY A 125 -5.58 26.89 11.95
N ALA A 126 -6.64 27.03 11.14
CA ALA A 126 -7.93 27.62 11.48
C ALA A 126 -8.89 26.73 12.30
N SER A 127 -8.67 25.41 12.38
CA SER A 127 -9.38 24.52 13.30
C SER A 127 -8.55 24.34 14.56
N SER A 128 -9.12 24.70 15.72
CA SER A 128 -8.46 24.52 17.01
C SER A 128 -8.89 23.19 17.62
N PRO A 129 -8.09 22.11 17.51
CA PRO A 129 -8.30 20.92 18.33
C PRO A 129 -8.34 21.29 19.83
N PRO A 130 -8.90 20.42 20.68
CA PRO A 130 -8.74 20.55 22.13
C PRO A 130 -7.27 20.79 22.48
N ALA A 131 -7.01 21.67 23.45
CA ALA A 131 -5.65 22.14 23.77
C ALA A 131 -4.66 21.00 24.03
N GLU A 132 -5.11 19.89 24.62
CA GLU A 132 -4.29 18.70 24.80
C GLU A 132 -3.85 18.07 23.48
N VAL A 133 -4.80 17.82 22.57
CA VAL A 133 -4.52 17.28 21.24
C VAL A 133 -3.60 18.22 20.45
N ARG A 134 -3.78 19.54 20.58
CA ARG A 134 -2.89 20.53 19.98
C ARG A 134 -1.46 20.36 20.48
N ARG A 135 -1.24 20.33 21.80
CA ARG A 135 0.10 20.14 22.39
C ARG A 135 0.76 18.85 21.92
N GLN A 136 0.01 17.76 21.86
CA GLN A 136 0.54 16.48 21.40
C GLN A 136 0.92 16.52 19.92
N LEU A 137 0.12 17.17 19.07
CA LEU A 137 0.46 17.38 17.66
C LEU A 137 1.68 18.30 17.52
N ASP A 138 1.79 19.35 18.31
CA ASP A 138 2.93 20.27 18.27
C ASP A 138 4.24 19.55 18.65
N ALA A 139 4.19 18.62 19.61
CA ALA A 139 5.32 17.78 20.01
C ALA A 139 5.72 16.72 18.96
N LEU A 140 4.84 16.38 18.01
CA LEU A 140 5.14 15.42 16.96
C LEU A 140 6.15 16.01 15.96
N THR A 141 7.25 15.33 15.71
CA THR A 141 8.24 15.74 14.71
C THR A 141 7.90 15.16 13.34
N CYS A 142 7.84 16.00 12.29
CA CYS A 142 7.53 15.58 10.92
C CYS A 142 8.70 15.89 9.95
N PRO A 143 8.91 15.08 8.89
CA PRO A 143 8.20 13.83 8.58
C PRO A 143 8.53 12.75 9.62
N ALA A 144 7.50 12.14 10.22
CA ALA A 144 7.72 11.09 11.20
C ALA A 144 8.18 9.83 10.46
N ALA A 145 9.15 9.11 11.04
CA ALA A 145 9.35 7.71 10.68
C ALA A 145 8.00 6.98 10.78
N PRO A 146 7.72 5.97 9.93
CA PRO A 146 6.43 5.32 9.98
C PRO A 146 6.29 4.69 11.36
N ALA A 147 5.37 5.25 12.16
CA ALA A 147 5.19 4.90 13.55
C ALA A 147 4.77 3.44 13.62
N LYS A 148 5.20 2.72 14.67
CA LYS A 148 4.57 1.44 15.00
C LYS A 148 3.08 1.72 15.12
N ALA A 149 2.27 1.12 14.25
CA ALA A 149 0.83 1.28 14.34
C ALA A 149 0.42 0.92 15.77
N PRO A 150 -0.39 1.75 16.47
CA PRO A 150 -0.79 1.43 17.82
C PRO A 150 -1.35 0.00 17.85
N PRO A 151 -0.91 -0.86 18.79
CA PRO A 151 -1.40 -2.24 18.87
C PRO A 151 -2.92 -2.28 19.07
N GLU A 152 -3.47 -1.19 19.62
CA GLU A 152 -4.88 -0.96 19.88
C GLU A 152 -5.54 -0.16 18.73
N PRO A 153 -6.49 -0.77 18.00
CA PRO A 153 -7.27 -0.12 16.93
C PRO A 153 -8.32 0.85 17.44
N SER A 154 -8.55 0.85 18.75
CA SER A 154 -9.55 1.64 19.48
C SER A 154 -9.06 3.05 19.84
N GLY A 155 -7.74 3.27 19.85
CA GLY A 155 -7.12 4.51 20.31
C GLY A 155 -7.00 5.59 19.22
N PRO A 156 -6.97 6.88 19.62
CA PRO A 156 -6.62 7.97 18.72
C PRO A 156 -5.19 7.80 18.21
N LEU A 157 -4.95 8.20 16.96
CA LEU A 157 -3.62 8.19 16.35
C LEU A 157 -3.24 9.63 15.97
N LEU A 158 -2.04 10.06 16.37
CA LEU A 158 -1.43 11.28 15.86
C LEU A 158 -0.43 10.88 14.79
N ALA A 159 -0.55 11.46 13.59
CA ALA A 159 0.27 11.09 12.45
C ALA A 159 0.60 12.30 11.56
N CYS A 160 1.76 12.26 10.94
CA CYS A 160 2.14 13.24 9.92
C CYS A 160 1.54 12.87 8.56
N ALA A 161 1.24 13.87 7.74
CA ALA A 161 1.16 13.71 6.30
C ALA A 161 2.48 13.16 5.75
N GLN A 162 2.40 12.41 4.64
CA GLN A 162 3.58 11.92 3.93
C GLN A 162 4.53 13.05 3.48
N ASP A 163 3.99 14.22 3.13
CA ASP A 163 4.77 15.40 2.73
C ASP A 163 5.29 16.25 3.91
N GLY A 164 4.94 15.85 5.14
CA GLY A 164 5.29 16.54 6.37
C GLY A 164 4.62 17.90 6.56
N GLN A 165 3.68 18.31 5.71
CA GLN A 165 3.06 19.65 5.73
C GLN A 165 1.87 19.74 6.70
N GLU A 166 1.22 18.62 7.00
CA GLU A 166 0.10 18.55 7.93
C GLU A 166 0.36 17.49 9.01
N LYS A 167 -0.22 17.72 10.20
CA LYS A 167 -0.32 16.74 11.27
C LYS A 167 -1.79 16.48 11.56
N PHE A 168 -2.14 15.23 11.78
CA PHE A 168 -3.51 14.77 11.94
C PHE A 168 -3.70 14.16 13.32
N ALA A 169 -4.80 14.54 13.98
CA ALA A 169 -5.41 13.70 15.00
C ALA A 169 -6.49 12.86 14.33
N LEU A 170 -6.39 11.55 14.53
CA LEU A 170 -7.25 10.56 13.91
C LEU A 170 -8.03 9.82 14.97
N GLY A 171 -9.29 9.52 14.67
CA GLY A 171 -10.11 8.67 15.51
C GLY A 171 -9.70 7.19 15.45
N PRO A 172 -10.52 6.32 16.06
CA PRO A 172 -10.34 4.87 16.01
C PRO A 172 -10.34 4.34 14.58
N VAL A 173 -9.78 3.14 14.38
CA VAL A 173 -9.82 2.48 13.07
C VAL A 173 -11.25 2.10 12.71
N ALA A 174 -11.75 2.67 11.61
CA ALA A 174 -13.09 2.37 11.11
C ALA A 174 -13.07 1.20 10.12
N VAL A 175 -12.06 1.13 9.24
CA VAL A 175 -11.84 0.01 8.31
C VAL A 175 -10.36 -0.35 8.31
N ARG A 176 -10.04 -1.64 8.37
CA ARG A 176 -8.66 -2.15 8.35
C ARG A 176 -8.27 -2.75 7.02
N GLY A 177 -6.97 -2.80 6.76
CA GLY A 177 -6.34 -3.51 5.66
C GLY A 177 -6.66 -5.00 5.65
N SER A 178 -6.94 -5.61 6.81
CA SER A 178 -7.41 -7.01 6.87
C SER A 178 -8.78 -7.24 6.24
N GLU A 179 -9.54 -6.17 5.95
CA GLU A 179 -10.81 -6.25 5.24
C GLU A 179 -10.64 -6.00 3.73
N VAL A 180 -9.42 -5.76 3.25
CA VAL A 180 -9.07 -5.69 1.82
C VAL A 180 -9.03 -7.09 1.24
N ARG A 181 -9.69 -7.25 0.09
CA ARG A 181 -9.69 -8.47 -0.70
C ARG A 181 -8.60 -8.46 -1.76
N ASP A 182 -8.39 -7.30 -2.38
CA ASP A 182 -7.47 -7.13 -3.51
C ASP A 182 -6.88 -5.72 -3.53
N ALA A 183 -5.63 -5.61 -3.96
CA ALA A 183 -4.96 -4.33 -4.17
C ALA A 183 -4.04 -4.41 -5.40
N SER A 184 -4.09 -3.40 -6.26
CA SER A 184 -3.32 -3.35 -7.50
C SER A 184 -2.84 -1.93 -7.81
N ALA A 185 -1.71 -1.81 -8.50
CA ALA A 185 -1.23 -0.54 -9.02
C ALA A 185 -1.75 -0.32 -10.44
N SER A 186 -2.17 0.89 -10.77
CA SER A 186 -2.50 1.27 -12.15
C SER A 186 -2.17 2.74 -12.40
N ILE A 187 -2.16 3.12 -13.68
CA ILE A 187 -2.16 4.52 -14.07
C ILE A 187 -3.59 5.05 -13.91
N SER A 188 -3.73 6.20 -13.27
CA SER A 188 -4.98 6.93 -13.14
C SER A 188 -5.38 7.49 -14.50
N PRO A 189 -6.60 7.22 -15.02
CA PRO A 189 -7.06 7.81 -16.27
C PRO A 189 -7.23 9.33 -16.17
N ASP A 190 -7.49 9.84 -14.97
CA ASP A 190 -7.78 11.27 -14.75
C ASP A 190 -6.49 12.10 -14.62
N SER A 191 -5.49 11.57 -13.90
CA SER A 191 -4.26 12.33 -13.60
C SER A 191 -3.04 11.88 -14.42
N GLY A 192 -3.10 10.70 -15.06
CA GLY A 192 -1.94 10.06 -15.69
C GLY A 192 -0.86 9.59 -14.71
N GLY A 193 -1.04 9.79 -13.40
CA GLY A 193 -0.12 9.35 -12.36
C GLY A 193 -0.44 7.95 -11.85
N TRP A 194 0.53 7.30 -11.20
CA TRP A 194 0.31 6.00 -10.56
C TRP A 194 -0.57 6.13 -9.32
N GLN A 195 -1.51 5.20 -9.20
CA GLN A 195 -2.42 5.05 -8.07
C GLN A 195 -2.48 3.59 -7.61
N ILE A 196 -2.94 3.39 -6.38
CA ILE A 196 -3.24 2.07 -5.82
C ILE A 196 -4.77 1.92 -5.79
N ASN A 197 -5.29 0.90 -6.45
CA ASN A 197 -6.68 0.50 -6.38
C ASN A 197 -6.84 -0.54 -5.27
N VAL A 198 -7.76 -0.29 -4.34
CA VAL A 198 -8.07 -1.19 -3.24
C VAL A 198 -9.51 -1.64 -3.38
N THR A 199 -9.73 -2.95 -3.33
CA THR A 199 -11.07 -3.55 -3.29
C THR A 199 -11.27 -4.25 -1.96
N PHE A 200 -12.26 -3.84 -1.20
CA PHE A 200 -12.64 -4.47 0.06
C PHE A 200 -13.42 -5.78 -0.15
N SER A 201 -13.39 -6.62 0.87
CA SER A 201 -14.36 -7.70 1.08
C SER A 201 -15.77 -7.13 1.28
N ALA A 202 -16.81 -7.96 1.20
CA ALA A 202 -18.20 -7.53 1.42
C ALA A 202 -18.39 -6.84 2.80
N LYS A 203 -17.74 -7.38 3.85
CA LYS A 203 -17.72 -6.79 5.19
C LYS A 203 -17.06 -5.41 5.20
N GLY A 204 -15.88 -5.29 4.59
CA GLY A 204 -15.15 -4.03 4.50
C GLY A 204 -15.90 -2.98 3.67
N ALA A 205 -16.51 -3.39 2.55
CA ALA A 205 -17.32 -2.53 1.70
C ALA A 205 -18.53 -1.96 2.45
N LYS A 206 -19.21 -2.77 3.26
CA LYS A 206 -20.31 -2.31 4.12
C LYS A 206 -19.81 -1.30 5.15
N ARG A 207 -18.74 -1.62 5.88
CA ARG A 207 -18.17 -0.72 6.91
C ARG A 207 -17.69 0.60 6.32
N PHE A 208 -17.02 0.55 5.17
CA PHE A 208 -16.57 1.73 4.45
C PHE A 208 -17.74 2.60 3.95
N GLY A 209 -18.80 1.97 3.43
CA GLY A 209 -20.04 2.66 3.07
C GLY A 209 -20.71 3.32 4.28
N ASP A 210 -20.80 2.63 5.41
CA ASP A 210 -21.40 3.17 6.64
C ASP A 210 -20.55 4.33 7.22
N LEU A 211 -19.22 4.23 7.14
CA LEU A 211 -18.28 5.29 7.55
C LEU A 211 -18.42 6.54 6.68
N THR A 212 -18.37 6.37 5.36
CA THR A 212 -18.46 7.51 4.42
C THR A 212 -19.82 8.18 4.48
N GLN A 213 -20.90 7.43 4.72
CA GLN A 213 -22.23 7.99 4.97
C GLN A 213 -22.25 8.89 6.21
N LYS A 214 -21.66 8.44 7.33
CA LYS A 214 -21.57 9.24 8.56
C LYS A 214 -20.75 10.52 8.32
N LEU A 215 -19.58 10.40 7.70
CA LEU A 215 -18.72 11.55 7.41
C LEU A 215 -19.40 12.56 6.47
N ALA A 216 -20.10 12.09 5.43
CA ALA A 216 -20.83 12.98 4.53
C ALA A 216 -21.95 13.76 5.23
N ALA A 217 -22.52 13.23 6.32
CA ALA A 217 -23.54 13.92 7.11
C ALA A 217 -22.98 15.08 7.96
N GLU A 218 -21.66 15.15 8.18
CA GLU A 218 -20.97 16.26 8.85
C GLU A 218 -20.76 17.48 7.93
N GLN A 219 -21.48 17.53 6.82
CA GLN A 219 -21.48 18.70 5.93
C GLN A 219 -22.56 19.69 6.34
N PRO A 220 -22.29 21.00 6.26
CA PRO A 220 -21.04 21.66 5.89
C PRO A 220 -20.11 21.97 7.09
N THR A 221 -20.39 21.41 8.27
CA THR A 221 -19.80 21.81 9.57
C THR A 221 -18.30 21.54 9.69
N GLY A 222 -17.74 20.72 8.80
CA GLY A 222 -16.33 20.35 8.81
C GLY A 222 -16.10 19.16 9.75
N GLY A 223 -15.34 18.17 9.30
CA GLY A 223 -15.23 16.87 9.99
C GLY A 223 -15.47 15.69 9.06
N ASN A 224 -15.88 15.95 7.82
CA ASN A 224 -16.10 14.93 6.79
C ASN A 224 -14.80 14.40 6.16
N ARG A 225 -13.62 14.56 6.77
CA ARG A 225 -12.35 14.06 6.21
C ARG A 225 -12.09 12.62 6.65
N LEU A 226 -11.63 11.81 5.71
CA LEU A 226 -11.26 10.42 5.93
C LEU A 226 -9.76 10.24 5.68
N ALA A 227 -8.97 9.90 6.70
CA ALA A 227 -7.56 9.60 6.55
C ALA A 227 -7.35 8.16 6.09
N ILE A 228 -6.49 8.01 5.09
CA ILE A 228 -5.92 6.75 4.62
C ILE A 228 -4.50 6.68 5.17
N VAL A 229 -4.28 5.78 6.11
CA VAL A 229 -3.03 5.64 6.86
C VAL A 229 -2.33 4.36 6.43
N LEU A 230 -1.06 4.45 6.08
CA LEU A 230 -0.24 3.29 5.74
C LEU A 230 1.01 3.28 6.61
N ASP A 231 1.20 2.21 7.38
CA ASP A 231 2.32 2.05 8.33
C ASP A 231 2.45 3.26 9.28
N GLY A 232 1.32 3.80 9.75
CA GLY A 232 1.28 4.94 10.67
C GLY A 232 1.44 6.33 10.04
N VAL A 233 1.62 6.43 8.71
CA VAL A 233 1.74 7.71 7.98
C VAL A 233 0.47 8.01 7.20
N VAL A 234 -0.01 9.25 7.23
CA VAL A 234 -1.19 9.66 6.46
C VAL A 234 -0.78 9.84 5.00
N MET A 235 -1.25 8.93 4.14
CA MET A 235 -1.03 8.98 2.70
C MET A 235 -1.90 10.04 2.05
N SER A 236 -3.17 10.09 2.47
CA SER A 236 -4.13 11.09 2.03
C SER A 236 -5.25 11.25 3.06
N ALA A 237 -5.87 12.42 3.08
CA ALA A 237 -7.00 12.71 3.95
C ALA A 237 -8.09 13.53 3.23
N PRO A 238 -8.72 12.98 2.18
CA PRO A 238 -9.74 13.68 1.39
C PRO A 238 -11.02 13.94 2.17
N SER A 239 -11.78 14.94 1.72
CA SER A 239 -13.14 15.22 2.19
C SER A 239 -14.14 14.28 1.52
N VAL A 240 -14.97 13.63 2.33
CA VAL A 240 -16.03 12.73 1.90
C VAL A 240 -17.29 13.54 1.60
N MET A 241 -17.77 13.43 0.35
CA MET A 241 -18.93 14.21 -0.14
C MET A 241 -20.24 13.43 -0.15
N SER A 242 -20.14 12.11 -0.23
CA SER A 242 -21.29 11.22 -0.28
C SER A 242 -20.90 9.85 0.23
N ARG A 243 -21.91 9.03 0.50
CA ARG A 243 -21.71 7.60 0.78
C ARG A 243 -21.03 6.94 -0.42
N ILE A 244 -19.99 6.15 -0.16
CA ILE A 244 -19.29 5.35 -1.18
C ILE A 244 -19.64 3.87 -0.98
N PRO A 245 -20.71 3.39 -1.63
CA PRO A 245 -21.02 1.96 -1.65
C PRO A 245 -20.07 1.20 -2.59
N GLY A 246 -19.95 -0.11 -2.41
CA GLY A 246 -19.22 -0.99 -3.34
C GLY A 246 -17.76 -1.27 -3.00
N GLY A 247 -17.19 -0.58 -1.99
CA GLY A 247 -15.92 -0.95 -1.38
C GLY A 247 -14.70 -0.87 -2.29
N LYS A 248 -14.71 0.02 -3.28
CA LYS A 248 -13.55 0.32 -4.12
C LYS A 248 -13.00 1.69 -3.74
N VAL A 249 -11.69 1.77 -3.56
CA VAL A 249 -11.00 3.00 -3.18
C VAL A 249 -9.74 3.16 -4.03
N GLN A 250 -9.43 4.40 -4.40
CA GLN A 250 -8.21 4.74 -5.10
C GLN A 250 -7.34 5.59 -4.16
N ILE A 251 -6.06 5.24 -4.06
CA ILE A 251 -5.08 5.94 -3.25
C ILE A 251 -4.05 6.54 -4.21
N SER A 252 -4.01 7.87 -4.24
CA SER A 252 -3.01 8.64 -5.00
C SER A 252 -1.97 9.22 -4.04
N GLY A 253 -0.74 9.42 -4.53
CA GLY A 253 0.34 9.98 -3.72
C GLY A 253 1.59 10.38 -4.49
N GLY A 254 1.47 10.59 -5.82
CA GLY A 254 2.62 10.88 -6.67
C GLY A 254 3.62 9.73 -6.75
N PHE A 255 3.12 8.50 -6.77
CA PHE A 255 3.97 7.31 -6.75
C PHE A 255 4.70 7.12 -8.08
N THR A 256 5.89 6.52 -8.01
CA THR A 256 6.48 5.83 -9.17
C THR A 256 5.76 4.50 -9.38
N ARG A 257 5.97 3.88 -10.55
CA ARG A 257 5.47 2.52 -10.83
C ARG A 257 5.86 1.54 -9.72
N ASP A 258 7.16 1.43 -9.48
CA ASP A 258 7.70 0.46 -8.53
C ASP A 258 7.16 0.71 -7.13
N LYS A 259 7.02 1.98 -6.74
CA LYS A 259 6.46 2.31 -5.43
C LYS A 259 4.98 1.95 -5.34
N ALA A 260 4.20 2.21 -6.38
CA ALA A 260 2.79 1.84 -6.40
C ALA A 260 2.61 0.31 -6.35
N GLU A 261 3.40 -0.44 -7.11
CA GLU A 261 3.39 -1.91 -7.12
C GLU A 261 3.82 -2.48 -5.76
N GLU A 262 4.89 -1.95 -5.16
CA GLU A 262 5.35 -2.34 -3.82
C GLU A 262 4.26 -2.13 -2.76
N LEU A 263 3.63 -0.95 -2.73
CA LEU A 263 2.59 -0.63 -1.75
C LEU A 263 1.31 -1.42 -2.00
N ALA A 264 0.91 -1.61 -3.27
CA ALA A 264 -0.22 -2.44 -3.64
C ALA A 264 -0.01 -3.89 -3.23
N ALA A 265 1.17 -4.45 -3.50
CA ALA A 265 1.52 -5.79 -3.07
C ALA A 265 1.57 -5.90 -1.54
N ALA A 266 2.02 -4.85 -0.85
CA ALA A 266 2.04 -4.79 0.60
C ALA A 266 0.67 -4.83 1.27
N ILE A 267 -0.27 -4.07 0.72
CA ILE A 267 -1.66 -4.07 1.15
C ILE A 267 -2.33 -5.40 0.75
N GLY A 268 -2.11 -5.82 -0.50
CA GLY A 268 -2.71 -7.00 -1.09
C GLY A 268 -2.33 -8.26 -0.34
N SER A 269 -1.05 -8.46 0.00
CA SER A 269 -0.53 -9.59 0.79
C SER A 269 -1.08 -9.65 2.22
N GLY A 270 -1.75 -8.58 2.67
CA GLY A 270 -2.08 -8.34 4.06
C GLY A 270 -0.85 -7.94 4.88
N SER A 271 -1.08 -7.25 5.98
CA SER A 271 -0.01 -6.68 6.80
C SER A 271 0.85 -7.76 7.47
N LEU A 272 2.17 -7.58 7.46
CA LEU A 272 3.07 -8.41 8.25
C LEU A 272 2.78 -8.21 9.75
N PRO A 273 3.07 -9.21 10.61
CA PRO A 273 2.88 -9.07 12.06
C PRO A 273 3.77 -7.99 12.70
N THR A 274 4.92 -7.72 12.07
CA THR A 274 5.88 -6.69 12.44
C THR A 274 6.59 -6.23 11.17
N ARG A 275 7.14 -5.02 11.20
CA ARG A 275 8.13 -4.59 10.21
C ARG A 275 9.33 -5.53 10.22
N LEU A 276 9.91 -5.73 9.05
CA LEU A 276 11.18 -6.40 8.88
C LEU A 276 12.25 -5.40 8.41
N GLU A 277 13.44 -5.49 8.99
CA GLU A 277 14.61 -4.74 8.58
C GLU A 277 15.43 -5.57 7.61
N GLY A 278 15.61 -5.06 6.40
CA GLY A 278 16.42 -5.71 5.37
C GLY A 278 17.90 -5.40 5.55
N SER A 279 18.75 -6.40 5.34
CA SER A 279 20.18 -6.21 5.12
C SER A 279 20.43 -5.43 3.82
N GLU A 280 21.70 -5.12 3.56
CA GLU A 280 22.11 -4.70 2.23
C GLU A 280 21.77 -5.77 1.20
N VAL A 281 21.27 -5.36 0.03
CA VAL A 281 20.97 -6.26 -1.07
C VAL A 281 22.28 -6.81 -1.61
N THR A 282 22.46 -8.12 -1.48
CA THR A 282 23.64 -8.81 -1.99
C THR A 282 23.41 -9.15 -3.46
N ARG A 283 24.32 -8.67 -4.32
CA ARG A 283 24.42 -9.08 -5.72
C ARG A 283 25.71 -9.90 -5.86
N PRO A 284 25.69 -11.12 -6.41
CA PRO A 284 26.91 -11.87 -6.64
C PRO A 284 27.84 -11.03 -7.52
N LYS A 285 29.11 -10.99 -7.14
CA LYS A 285 30.14 -10.36 -7.96
C LYS A 285 30.38 -11.31 -9.14
N GLY A 286 30.06 -10.84 -10.34
CA GLY A 286 30.49 -11.46 -11.59
C GLY A 286 32.01 -11.42 -11.76
#